data_AF-A0A1A5XFQ3-F1
#
_entry.id   AF-A0A1A5XFQ3-F1
#
_cell.length_a   1.000
_cell.length_b   1.000
_cell.length_c   1.000
_cell.angle_alpha   90.00
_cell.angle_beta   90.00
_cell.angle_gamma   90.00
#
_symmetry.space_group_name_H-M   'P 1'
#
loop_
_entity.id
_entity.type
_entity.pdbx_description
1 polymer ?
#
loop_
_entity_poly.entity_id
_entity_poly.type
_entity_poly.pdbx_seq_one_letter_code
_entity_poly.pdbx_strand_id
1 'polypeptide(L)'
;MVTQTHSLEVARLSAAARANADDARVWRWYADLMEDDRVRCTRTRHGWQITVDNRCTVEDESFDCAVRRAEQAWSGIAQTQVKLHRRRKSAPKTDAIVLPQFW
;
A
#
# COMPACT_ATOMS: atom_id res chain seq x y z
N MET A 1 -39.80 0.49 21.65
CA MET A 1 -39.06 1.48 20.83
C MET A 1 -37.58 1.61 21.20
N VAL A 2 -37.14 1.23 22.40
CA VAL A 2 -35.73 1.29 22.86
C VAL A 2 -34.76 0.47 21.97
N THR A 3 -35.21 -0.66 21.42
CA THR A 3 -34.41 -1.55 20.57
C THR A 3 -33.92 -0.89 19.29
N GLN A 4 -34.71 0.05 18.73
CA GLN A 4 -34.37 0.73 17.49
C GLN A 4 -33.30 1.80 17.71
N THR A 5 -33.37 2.53 18.82
CA THR A 5 -32.35 3.51 19.20
C THR A 5 -30.99 2.84 19.41
N HIS A 6 -30.97 1.70 20.13
CA HIS A 6 -29.75 0.92 20.32
C HIS A 6 -29.17 0.41 18.99
N SER A 7 -30.01 -0.06 18.06
CA SER A 7 -29.52 -0.50 16.73
C SER A 7 -28.90 0.64 15.91
N LEU A 8 -29.45 1.86 15.99
CA LEU A 8 -28.91 3.02 15.28
C LEU A 8 -27.58 3.49 15.87
N GLU A 9 -27.45 3.43 17.20
CA GLU A 9 -26.20 3.76 17.88
C GLU A 9 -25.08 2.79 17.51
N VAL A 10 -25.35 1.48 17.53
CA VAL A 10 -24.40 0.46 17.07
C VAL A 10 -23.99 0.70 15.61
N ALA A 11 -24.94 1.02 14.73
CA ALA A 11 -24.64 1.34 13.34
C ALA A 11 -23.72 2.56 13.20
N ARG A 12 -23.98 3.64 13.95
CA ARG A 12 -23.14 4.85 13.96
C ARG A 12 -21.72 4.57 14.45
N LEU A 13 -21.59 3.82 15.55
CA LEU A 13 -20.29 3.44 16.10
C LEU A 13 -19.50 2.57 15.11
N SER A 14 -20.17 1.63 14.44
CA SER A 14 -19.55 0.78 13.42
C SER A 14 -19.07 1.59 12.21
N ALA A 15 -19.85 2.56 11.76
CA ALA A 15 -19.48 3.45 10.65
C ALA A 15 -18.29 4.34 11.02
N ALA A 16 -18.28 4.90 12.23
CA ALA A 16 -17.16 5.71 12.72
C ALA A 16 -15.87 4.87 12.86
N ALA A 17 -15.97 3.67 13.41
CA ALA A 17 -14.84 2.75 13.53
C ALA A 17 -14.28 2.37 12.15
N ARG A 18 -15.15 2.14 11.16
CA ARG A 18 -14.74 1.83 9.79
C ARG A 18 -14.01 3.00 9.14
N ALA A 19 -14.56 4.21 9.23
CA ALA A 19 -13.94 5.41 8.70
C ALA A 19 -12.55 5.65 9.32
N ASN A 20 -12.45 5.54 10.64
CA ASN A 20 -11.17 5.69 11.34
C ASN A 20 -10.14 4.63 10.91
N ALA A 21 -10.56 3.39 10.71
CA ALA A 21 -9.69 2.32 10.25
C ALA A 21 -9.21 2.56 8.81
N ASP A 22 -10.10 3.02 7.92
CA ASP A 22 -9.76 3.36 6.54
C ASP A 22 -8.77 4.54 6.48
N ASP A 23 -8.97 5.57 7.32
CA ASP A 23 -8.05 6.70 7.43
C ASP A 23 -6.68 6.28 7.96
N ALA A 24 -6.66 5.48 9.03
CA ALA A 24 -5.42 4.97 9.61
C ALA A 24 -4.64 4.11 8.60
N ARG A 25 -5.32 3.37 7.71
CA ARG A 25 -4.67 2.61 6.64
C ARG A 25 -3.95 3.53 5.66
N VAL A 26 -4.65 4.55 5.14
CA VAL A 26 -4.09 5.49 4.15
C VAL A 26 -2.89 6.22 4.72
N TRP A 27 -3.00 6.73 5.94
CA TRP A 27 -1.91 7.49 6.57
C TRP A 27 -0.71 6.63 6.93
N ARG A 28 -0.91 5.37 7.34
CA ARG A 28 0.21 4.43 7.55
C ARG A 28 0.93 4.12 6.24
N TRP A 29 0.19 3.83 5.17
CA TRP A 29 0.78 3.62 3.85
C TRP A 29 1.59 4.83 3.38
N TYR A 30 1.07 6.04 3.57
CA TYR A 30 1.79 7.28 3.23
C TYR A 30 3.05 7.46 4.08
N ALA A 31 2.97 7.23 5.39
CA ALA A 31 4.11 7.33 6.29
C ALA A 31 5.23 6.36 5.90
N ASP A 32 4.91 5.10 5.62
CA ASP A 32 5.89 4.09 5.18
C ASP A 32 6.60 4.55 3.88
N LEU A 33 5.87 5.12 2.92
CA LEU A 33 6.46 5.64 1.69
C LEU A 33 7.35 6.88 1.92
N MET A 34 6.98 7.74 2.87
CA MET A 34 7.79 8.90 3.24
C MET A 34 9.09 8.47 3.91
N GLU A 35 9.04 7.49 4.82
CA GLU A 35 10.22 6.93 5.48
C GLU A 35 11.18 6.27 4.49
N ASP A 36 10.63 5.61 3.46
CA ASP A 36 11.41 4.98 2.39
C ASP A 36 11.89 5.97 1.29
N ASP A 37 11.59 7.27 1.37
CA ASP A 37 11.82 8.28 0.31
C ASP A 37 11.20 7.93 -1.05
N ARG A 38 10.05 7.24 -1.02
CA ARG A 38 9.34 6.73 -2.21
C ARG A 38 8.20 7.61 -2.67
N VAL A 39 7.85 8.64 -1.91
CA VAL A 39 6.81 9.59 -2.27
C VAL A 39 7.34 11.01 -2.28
N ARG A 40 6.98 11.76 -3.33
CA ARG A 40 7.25 13.18 -3.45
C ARG A 40 5.94 13.96 -3.43
N CYS A 41 5.89 14.97 -2.56
CA CYS A 41 4.76 15.89 -2.48
C CYS A 41 5.21 17.28 -2.91
N THR A 42 4.59 17.82 -3.96
CA THR A 42 4.92 19.12 -4.52
C THR A 42 3.69 20.02 -4.49
N ARG A 43 3.81 21.21 -3.91
CA ARG A 43 2.77 22.24 -4.00
C ARG A 43 2.83 22.90 -5.38
N THR A 44 1.73 22.87 -6.11
CA THR A 44 1.56 23.55 -7.40
C THR A 44 0.68 24.81 -7.23
N ARG A 45 0.52 25.59 -8.29
CA ARG A 45 -0.40 26.76 -8.28
C ARG A 45 -1.85 26.38 -8.06
N HIS A 46 -2.24 25.17 -8.45
CA HIS A 46 -3.63 24.70 -8.43
C HIS A 46 -3.91 23.70 -7.31
N GLY A 47 -2.88 23.19 -6.63
CA GLY A 47 -3.10 22.15 -5.64
C GLY A 47 -1.82 21.47 -5.18
N TRP A 48 -1.95 20.19 -4.91
CA TRP A 48 -0.91 19.27 -4.50
C TRP A 48 -0.73 18.23 -5.59
N GLN A 49 0.52 18.03 -5.97
CA GLN A 49 0.95 16.94 -6.83
C GLN A 49 1.67 15.91 -5.96
N ILE A 50 1.24 14.65 -6.03
CA ILE A 50 1.86 13.55 -5.30
C ILE A 50 2.36 12.53 -6.31
N THR A 51 3.64 12.20 -6.22
CA THR A 51 4.30 11.21 -7.08
C THR A 51 4.85 10.07 -6.22
N VAL A 52 4.42 8.83 -6.49
CA VAL A 52 4.89 7.62 -5.81
C VAL A 52 5.76 6.78 -6.76
N ASP A 53 6.95 6.38 -6.28
CA ASP A 53 7.98 5.61 -6.99
C ASP A 53 8.30 6.14 -8.40
N ASN A 54 8.11 7.44 -8.64
CA ASN A 54 8.24 8.07 -9.96
C ASN A 54 7.33 7.46 -11.05
N ARG A 55 6.30 6.69 -10.66
CA ARG A 55 5.42 5.92 -11.56
C ARG A 55 3.97 6.39 -11.51
N CYS A 56 3.48 6.74 -10.33
CA CYS A 56 2.11 7.20 -10.14
C CYS A 56 2.15 8.66 -9.74
N THR A 57 1.58 9.53 -10.57
CA THR A 57 1.45 10.96 -10.26
C THR A 57 -0.02 11.33 -10.27
N VAL A 58 -0.48 11.94 -9.19
CA VAL A 58 -1.84 12.45 -9.04
C VAL A 58 -1.81 13.90 -8.61
N GLU A 59 -2.88 14.63 -8.93
CA GLU A 59 -3.06 16.02 -8.53
C GLU A 59 -4.44 16.22 -7.92
N ASP A 60 -4.52 17.03 -6.87
CA ASP A 60 -5.77 17.47 -6.26
C ASP A 60 -5.58 18.82 -5.57
N GLU A 61 -6.64 19.59 -5.36
CA GLU A 61 -6.56 20.89 -4.67
C GLU A 61 -6.20 20.72 -3.20
N SER A 62 -6.70 19.65 -2.56
CA SER A 62 -6.44 19.31 -1.17
C SER A 62 -5.34 18.26 -1.06
N PHE A 63 -4.42 18.45 -0.10
CA PHE A 63 -3.37 17.48 0.17
C PHE A 63 -3.93 16.11 0.57
N ASP A 64 -4.92 16.08 1.47
CA ASP A 64 -5.56 14.83 1.91
C ASP A 64 -6.22 14.09 0.73
N CYS A 65 -6.94 14.83 -0.12
CA CYS A 65 -7.54 14.26 -1.33
C CYS A 65 -6.48 13.71 -2.28
N ALA A 66 -5.38 14.44 -2.48
CA ALA A 66 -4.26 13.97 -3.31
C ALA A 66 -3.65 12.67 -2.74
N VAL A 67 -3.44 12.57 -1.42
CA VAL A 67 -2.91 11.36 -0.77
C VAL A 67 -3.86 10.18 -0.98
N ARG A 68 -5.16 10.38 -0.75
CA ARG A 68 -6.17 9.33 -0.95
C ARG A 68 -6.27 8.88 -2.41
N ARG A 69 -6.17 9.81 -3.36
CA ARG A 69 -6.14 9.48 -4.79
C ARG A 69 -4.88 8.71 -5.16
N ALA A 70 -3.74 9.08 -4.56
CA ALA A 70 -2.49 8.35 -4.77
C ALA A 70 -2.59 6.91 -4.25
N GLU A 71 -3.17 6.68 -3.06
CA GLU A 71 -3.36 5.33 -2.51
C GLU A 71 -4.24 4.45 -3.41
N GLN A 72 -5.34 5.01 -3.92
CA GLN A 72 -6.25 4.31 -4.83
C GLN A 72 -5.56 3.98 -6.16
N ALA A 73 -4.86 4.96 -6.75
CA ALA A 73 -4.15 4.78 -8.02
C ALA A 73 -2.99 3.78 -7.86
N TRP A 74 -2.24 3.87 -6.77
CA TRP A 74 -1.14 2.95 -6.45
C TRP A 74 -1.62 1.53 -6.22
N SER A 75 -2.74 1.35 -5.51
CA SER A 75 -3.34 0.04 -5.27
C SER A 75 -3.70 -0.68 -6.58
N GLY A 76 -4.17 0.05 -7.59
CA GLY A 76 -4.40 -0.51 -8.93
C GLY A 76 -3.11 -0.94 -9.64
N ILE A 77 -2.03 -0.16 -9.51
CA ILE A 77 -0.71 -0.47 -10.10
C ILE A 77 -0.06 -1.66 -9.38
N ALA A 78 -0.10 -1.68 -8.04
CA ALA A 78 0.40 -2.78 -7.23
C ALA A 78 -0.34 -4.10 -7.53
N GLN A 79 -1.67 -4.04 -7.69
CA GLN A 79 -2.48 -5.20 -8.10
C GLN A 79 -2.08 -5.71 -9.49
N THR A 80 -1.74 -4.81 -10.42
CA THR A 80 -1.24 -5.19 -11.76
C THR A 80 0.15 -5.86 -11.69
N GLN A 81 0.98 -5.53 -10.70
CA GLN A 81 2.27 -6.19 -10.46
C GLN A 81 2.16 -7.58 -9.81
N VAL A 82 0.97 -8.05 -9.37
CA VAL A 82 0.78 -9.41 -8.81
C VAL A 82 0.78 -10.52 -9.88
N LYS A 83 1.60 -10.39 -10.93
CA LYS A 83 2.23 -11.56 -11.57
C LYS A 83 3.59 -11.78 -10.93
N LEU A 84 3.56 -12.26 -9.69
CA LEU A 84 4.72 -12.81 -9.00
C LEU A 84 5.26 -13.96 -9.85
N HIS A 85 6.28 -13.69 -10.66
CA HIS A 85 7.20 -14.73 -11.08
C HIS A 85 7.85 -15.23 -9.80
N ARG A 86 7.30 -16.30 -9.24
CA ARG A 86 7.90 -17.07 -8.15
C ARG A 86 9.28 -17.47 -8.64
N ARG A 87 10.30 -16.68 -8.29
CA ARG A 87 11.69 -17.03 -8.50
C ARG A 87 11.90 -18.32 -7.72
N ARG A 88 11.80 -19.46 -8.41
CA ARG A 88 12.23 -20.74 -7.86
C ARG A 88 13.70 -20.53 -7.54
N LYS A 89 14.03 -20.50 -6.25
CA LYS A 89 15.40 -20.64 -5.79
C LYS A 89 15.79 -22.06 -6.15
N SER A 90 16.35 -22.25 -7.34
CA SER A 90 16.99 -23.49 -7.72
C SER A 90 18.14 -23.66 -6.74
N ALA A 91 18.07 -24.68 -5.89
CA ALA A 91 19.23 -25.10 -5.11
C ALA A 91 20.37 -25.39 -6.10
N PRO A 92 21.60 -24.93 -5.84
CA PRO A 92 22.74 -25.39 -6.62
C PRO A 92 22.77 -26.91 -6.51
N LYS A 93 22.80 -27.58 -7.67
CA LYS A 93 22.97 -29.03 -7.76
C LYS A 93 24.27 -29.35 -7.05
N THR A 94 24.20 -30.10 -5.95
CA THR A 94 25.37 -30.66 -5.29
C THR A 94 26.02 -31.61 -6.28
N ASP A 95 27.05 -31.14 -6.99
CA ASP A 95 27.92 -32.03 -7.73
C ASP A 95 28.58 -32.96 -6.70
N ALA A 96 28.32 -34.25 -6.88
CA ALA A 96 28.90 -35.29 -6.06
C ALA A 96 30.43 -35.19 -6.18
N ILE A 97 31.07 -34.84 -5.07
CA ILE A 97 32.52 -34.92 -4.94
C ILE A 97 32.87 -36.40 -5.04
N VAL A 98 33.42 -36.81 -6.19
CA VAL A 98 34.05 -38.13 -6.33
C VAL A 98 35.38 -38.06 -5.57
N LEU A 99 35.42 -38.70 -4.40
CA LEU A 99 36.68 -38.92 -3.68
C LEU A 99 37.54 -39.92 -4.48
N PRO A 100 38.84 -39.65 -4.69
CA PRO A 100 39.73 -40.64 -5.28
C PRO A 100 39.87 -41.82 -4.31
N GLN A 101 39.51 -43.02 -4.78
CA GLN A 101 39.82 -44.25 -4.08
C GLN A 101 41.29 -44.58 -4.33
N PHE A 102 42.13 -44.32 -3.32
CA PHE A 102 43.48 -44.86 -3.26
C PHE A 102 43.42 -46.31 -2.73
N TRP A 103 43.65 -47.28 -3.61
CA TRP A 103 44.19 -48.60 -3.30
C TRP A 103 45.11 -49.02 -4.44
#